data_AF-A0A542E7Y4-F1
#
_entry.id   AF-A0A542E7Y4-F1
#
_cell.length_a   1.000
_cell.length_b   1.000
_cell.length_c   1.000
_cell.angle_alpha   90.00
_cell.angle_beta   90.00
_cell.angle_gamma   90.00
#
_symmetry.space_group_name_H-M   'P 1'
#
loop_
_entity.id
_entity.type
_entity.pdbx_description
1 polymer ?
#
loop_
_entity_poly.entity_id
_entity_poly.type
_entity_poly.pdbx_seq_one_letter_code
_entity_poly.pdbx_strand_id
1 'polypeptide(L)'
;MHAWATVARRTDSILYTSTITLAEVTDGTARDVAVRRTAKAVRLEPVSEPIGYQAGALRAGAAARRRKPRDLTVDAVVAATALMLPPPVVVLTSDQSDLRLLLTGTPVLVEQIG
;
A
#
# COMPACT_ATOMS: atom_id res chain seq x y z
N MET A 1 6.45 11.42 5.68
CA MET A 1 5.12 11.15 6.31
C MET A 1 4.38 12.39 6.86
N HIS A 2 5.01 13.27 7.65
CA HIS A 2 4.33 14.41 8.28
C HIS A 2 3.63 15.38 7.30
N ALA A 3 4.24 15.65 6.14
CA ALA A 3 3.66 16.50 5.10
C ALA A 3 2.33 15.91 4.58
N TRP A 4 2.29 14.61 4.28
CA TRP A 4 1.10 13.94 3.78
C TRP A 4 0.01 13.75 4.84
N ALA A 5 0.36 13.53 6.11
CA ALA A 5 -0.62 13.58 7.19
C ALA A 5 -1.24 14.98 7.34
N THR A 6 -0.47 16.03 7.03
CA THR A 6 -0.98 17.41 7.01
C THR A 6 -1.86 17.66 5.78
N VAL A 7 -1.48 17.15 4.61
CA VAL A 7 -2.31 17.19 3.40
C VAL A 7 -3.63 16.48 3.67
N ALA A 8 -3.61 15.23 4.16
CA ALA A 8 -4.81 14.46 4.44
C ALA A 8 -5.78 15.19 5.39
N ARG A 9 -5.25 15.82 6.45
CA ARG A 9 -6.08 16.66 7.33
C ARG A 9 -6.67 17.88 6.65
N ARG A 10 -5.94 18.52 5.73
CA ARG A 10 -6.40 19.72 5.00
C ARG A 10 -7.37 19.41 3.88
N THR A 11 -7.30 18.22 3.31
CA THR A 11 -8.12 17.75 2.19
C THR A 11 -9.24 16.81 2.63
N ASP A 12 -9.50 16.71 3.94
CA ASP A 12 -10.46 15.77 4.55
C ASP A 12 -10.31 14.33 4.02
N SER A 13 -9.06 13.94 3.75
CA SER A 13 -8.74 12.63 3.19
C SER A 13 -8.50 11.62 4.29
N ILE A 14 -8.93 10.39 4.03
CA ILE A 14 -8.82 9.28 4.97
C ILE A 14 -7.50 8.55 4.70
N LEU A 15 -6.70 8.35 5.73
CA LEU A 15 -5.49 7.54 5.64
C LEU A 15 -5.84 6.06 5.85
N TYR A 16 -5.55 5.25 4.83
CA TYR A 16 -5.70 3.79 4.88
C TYR A 16 -4.34 3.12 4.94
N THR A 17 -4.29 1.93 5.53
CA THR A 17 -3.09 1.08 5.57
C THR A 17 -3.51 -0.37 5.49
N SER A 18 -3.01 -1.12 4.50
CA SER A 18 -3.26 -2.55 4.42
C SER A 18 -2.62 -3.27 5.61
N THR A 19 -3.34 -4.19 6.26
CA THR A 19 -2.80 -4.89 7.45
C THR A 19 -1.56 -5.70 7.15
N ILE A 20 -1.30 -6.07 5.89
CA ILE A 20 -0.07 -6.79 5.51
C ILE A 20 1.20 -5.99 5.83
N THR A 21 1.12 -4.65 5.75
CA THR A 21 2.27 -3.76 6.02
C THR A 21 2.70 -3.82 7.48
N LEU A 22 1.82 -4.20 8.40
CA LEU A 22 2.18 -4.41 9.80
C LEU A 22 3.25 -5.52 9.91
N ALA A 23 3.16 -6.57 9.10
CA ALA A 23 4.15 -7.64 9.09
C ALA A 23 5.53 -7.20 8.58
N GLU A 24 5.62 -6.10 7.83
CA GLU A 24 6.90 -5.55 7.36
C GLU A 24 7.58 -4.65 8.39
N VAL A 25 6.79 -3.98 9.23
CA VAL A 25 7.29 -2.95 10.17
C VAL A 25 7.29 -3.38 11.63
N THR A 26 6.76 -4.57 11.93
CA THR A 26 6.76 -5.16 13.27
C THR A 26 7.69 -6.36 13.35
N ASP A 27 8.30 -6.56 14.51
CA ASP A 27 9.19 -7.70 14.79
C ASP A 27 8.78 -8.46 16.07
N GLY A 28 7.64 -8.10 16.67
CA GLY A 28 7.13 -8.72 17.91
C GLY A 28 7.81 -8.21 19.18
N THR A 29 8.74 -7.25 19.07
CA THR A 29 9.47 -6.71 20.23
C THR A 29 8.78 -5.47 20.81
N ALA A 30 9.35 -4.90 21.87
CA ALA A 30 8.89 -3.63 22.44
C ALA A 30 8.87 -2.47 21.43
N ARG A 31 9.59 -2.57 20.31
CA ARG A 31 9.58 -1.57 19.23
C ARG A 31 8.21 -1.41 18.58
N ASP A 32 7.41 -2.47 18.56
CA ASP A 32 6.04 -2.47 18.01
C ASP A 32 5.11 -1.49 18.73
N VAL A 33 5.44 -1.06 19.95
CA VAL A 33 4.64 -0.07 20.69
C VAL A 33 4.50 1.23 19.90
N ALA A 34 5.55 1.67 19.20
CA ALA A 34 5.49 2.85 18.36
C ALA A 34 4.58 2.62 17.13
N VAL A 35 4.71 1.46 16.47
CA VAL A 35 3.86 1.08 15.33
C VAL A 35 2.40 1.02 15.74
N ARG A 36 2.08 0.35 16.86
CA ARG A 36 0.71 0.23 17.39
C ARG A 36 0.10 1.59 17.75
N ARG A 37 0.92 2.56 18.18
CA ARG A 37 0.44 3.94 18.42
C ARG A 37 0.12 4.63 17.10
N THR A 38 1.00 4.56 16.10
CA THR A 38 0.77 5.14 14.76
C THR A 38 -0.43 4.51 14.06
N ALA A 39 -0.61 3.20 14.19
CA ALA A 39 -1.73 2.46 13.59
C ALA A 39 -3.11 2.97 14.06
N LYS A 40 -3.20 3.58 15.24
CA LYS A 40 -4.45 4.20 15.74
C LYS A 40 -4.86 5.46 14.96
N ALA A 41 -3.94 6.07 14.21
CA ALA A 41 -4.18 7.28 13.44
C ALA A 41 -4.60 7.02 11.98
N VAL A 42 -4.70 5.74 11.57
CA VAL A 42 -5.06 5.32 10.21
C VAL A 42 -6.17 4.26 10.26
N ARG A 43 -6.90 4.10 9.16
CA ARG A 43 -7.82 2.97 8.99
C ARG A 43 -7.05 1.76 8.48
N LEU A 44 -7.01 0.70 9.28
CA LEU A 44 -6.44 -0.57 8.86
C LEU A 44 -7.43 -1.30 7.96
N GLU A 45 -6.99 -1.67 6.76
CA GLU A 45 -7.78 -2.45 5.80
C GLU A 45 -7.30 -3.92 5.81
N PRO A 46 -8.11 -4.88 6.29
CA PRO A 46 -7.74 -6.29 6.31
C PRO A 46 -7.52 -6.86 4.90
N VAL A 47 -6.56 -7.78 4.76
CA VAL A 47 -6.38 -8.53 3.52
C VAL A 47 -7.51 -9.55 3.39
N SER A 48 -8.50 -9.23 2.58
CA SER A 48 -9.62 -10.11 2.24
C SER A 48 -9.27 -11.05 1.07
N GLU A 49 -10.08 -12.08 0.86
CA GLU A 49 -9.96 -13.00 -0.28
C GLU A 49 -9.96 -12.26 -1.65
N PRO A 50 -10.87 -11.30 -1.93
CA PRO A 50 -10.81 -10.51 -3.16
C PRO A 50 -9.49 -9.76 -3.35
N ILE A 51 -8.93 -9.19 -2.28
CA ILE A 51 -7.62 -8.51 -2.32
C ILE A 51 -6.52 -9.51 -2.69
N GLY A 52 -6.56 -10.72 -2.13
CA GLY A 52 -5.59 -11.77 -2.43
C GLY A 52 -5.60 -12.17 -3.92
N TYR A 53 -6.78 -12.43 -4.49
CA TYR A 53 -6.89 -12.77 -5.91
C TYR A 53 -6.48 -11.62 -6.82
N GLN A 54 -6.90 -10.39 -6.49
CA GLN A 54 -6.52 -9.20 -7.24
C GLN A 54 -5.00 -8.97 -7.21
N ALA A 55 -4.35 -9.15 -6.06
CA ALA A 55 -2.90 -9.07 -5.94
C ALA A 55 -2.19 -10.10 -6.84
N GLY A 56 -2.70 -11.33 -6.90
CA GLY A 56 -2.19 -12.36 -7.82
C GLY A 56 -2.29 -11.94 -9.29
N ALA A 57 -3.42 -11.36 -9.70
CA ALA A 57 -3.61 -10.86 -11.05
C ALA A 57 -2.64 -9.70 -11.39
N LEU A 58 -2.45 -8.75 -10.46
CA LEU A 58 -1.49 -7.66 -10.64
C LEU A 58 -0.06 -8.18 -10.80
N ARG A 59 0.33 -9.18 -10.00
CA ARG A 59 1.66 -9.81 -10.10
C ARG A 59 1.88 -10.50 -11.44
N ALA A 60 0.87 -11.23 -11.94
CA ALA A 60 0.95 -11.86 -13.25
C ALA A 60 1.16 -10.83 -14.36
N GLY A 61 0.41 -9.71 -14.33
CA GLY A 61 0.58 -8.60 -15.27
C GLY A 61 1.95 -7.92 -15.17
N ALA A 62 2.48 -7.73 -13.97
CA ALA A 62 3.80 -7.15 -13.74
C ALA A 62 4.93 -8.09 -14.20
N ALA A 63 4.80 -9.40 -13.96
CA ALA A 63 5.78 -10.41 -14.37
C ALA A 63 5.96 -10.46 -15.89
N ALA A 64 4.87 -10.31 -16.66
CA ALA A 64 4.92 -10.25 -18.13
C ALA A 64 5.75 -9.07 -18.66
N ARG A 65 5.98 -8.03 -17.85
CA ARG A 65 6.70 -6.80 -18.23
C ARG A 65 8.15 -6.77 -17.71
N ARG A 66 8.61 -7.79 -16.98
CA ARG A 66 9.97 -7.82 -16.40
C ARG A 66 10.81 -8.96 -16.95
N ARG A 67 12.10 -8.68 -17.12
CA ARG A 67 13.11 -9.66 -17.55
C ARG A 67 13.56 -10.59 -16.41
N LYS A 68 13.50 -10.13 -15.16
CA LYS A 68 13.88 -10.90 -13.96
C LYS A 68 12.71 -10.98 -12.98
N PRO A 69 12.42 -12.16 -12.41
CA PRO A 69 11.44 -12.29 -11.34
C PRO A 69 11.86 -11.45 -10.12
N ARG A 70 10.88 -10.82 -9.47
CA ARG A 70 11.02 -10.16 -8.17
C ARG A 70 9.84 -10.56 -7.32
N ASP A 71 10.04 -10.72 -6.02
CA ASP A 71 8.93 -10.87 -5.11
C ASP A 71 8.23 -9.52 -4.95
N LEU A 72 6.97 -9.47 -5.41
CA LEU A 72 6.10 -8.30 -5.34
C LEU A 72 4.86 -8.62 -4.51
N THR A 73 4.89 -9.65 -3.67
CA THR A 73 3.70 -10.15 -2.99
C THR A 73 3.09 -9.09 -2.10
N VAL A 74 3.89 -8.42 -1.26
CA VAL A 74 3.38 -7.38 -0.36
C VAL A 74 2.92 -6.14 -1.14
N ASP A 75 3.76 -5.64 -2.06
CA ASP A 75 3.40 -4.49 -2.91
C ASP A 75 2.11 -4.73 -3.71
N ALA A 76 1.89 -5.96 -4.20
CA ALA A 76 0.69 -6.30 -4.94
C ALA A 76 -0.55 -6.34 -4.04
N VAL A 77 -0.42 -6.77 -2.79
CA VAL A 77 -1.51 -6.70 -1.81
C VAL A 77 -1.83 -5.25 -1.45
N VAL A 78 -0.82 -4.39 -1.30
CA VAL A 78 -1.03 -2.95 -1.09
C VAL A 78 -1.72 -2.32 -2.30
N ALA A 79 -1.27 -2.61 -3.52
CA ALA A 79 -1.88 -2.14 -4.76
C ALA A 79 -3.33 -2.63 -4.92
N ALA A 80 -3.60 -3.90 -4.65
CA ALA A 80 -4.95 -4.46 -4.69
C ALA A 80 -5.86 -3.84 -3.62
N THR A 81 -5.33 -3.61 -2.42
CA THR A 81 -6.05 -2.89 -1.36
C THR A 81 -6.45 -1.49 -1.85
N ALA A 82 -5.52 -0.75 -2.45
CA ALA A 82 -5.78 0.60 -2.97
C ALA A 82 -6.88 0.63 -4.05
N LEU A 83 -6.95 -0.39 -4.92
CA LEU A 83 -7.99 -0.51 -5.95
C LEU A 83 -9.40 -0.78 -5.39
N MET A 84 -9.50 -1.28 -4.16
CA MET A 84 -10.77 -1.57 -3.49
C MET A 84 -11.29 -0.41 -2.64
N LEU A 85 -10.49 0.64 -2.45
CA LEU A 85 -10.88 1.83 -1.68
C LEU A 85 -11.74 2.79 -2.52
N PRO A 86 -12.59 3.61 -1.88
CA PRO A 86 -13.36 4.63 -2.58
C PRO A 86 -12.44 5.62 -3.32
N PRO A 87 -12.63 5.85 -4.63
CA PRO A 87 -11.81 6.80 -5.39
C PRO A 87 -12.13 8.26 -5.03
N PRO A 88 -11.18 9.20 -5.20
CA PRO A 88 -9.81 9.01 -5.72
C PRO A 88 -8.82 8.47 -4.67
N VAL A 89 -7.84 7.67 -5.11
CA VAL A 89 -6.82 7.05 -4.24
C VAL A 89 -5.41 7.41 -4.68
N VAL A 90 -4.55 7.74 -3.71
CA VAL A 90 -3.11 7.97 -3.88
C VAL A 90 -2.36 7.01 -2.96
N VAL A 91 -1.44 6.22 -3.49
CA VAL A 91 -0.51 5.37 -2.74
C VAL A 91 0.76 6.14 -2.47
N LEU A 92 1.14 6.21 -1.20
CA LEU A 92 2.34 6.90 -0.72
C LEU A 92 3.43 5.87 -0.40
N THR A 93 4.60 5.98 -1.03
CA THR A 93 5.70 5.02 -0.88
C THR A 93 7.07 5.68 -1.01
N SER A 94 8.08 5.17 -0.31
CA SER A 94 9.46 5.63 -0.49
C SER A 94 10.09 5.12 -1.79
N ASP A 95 9.63 3.96 -2.29
CA ASP A 95 10.01 3.39 -3.59
C ASP A 95 8.76 3.19 -4.47
N GLN A 96 8.66 3.98 -5.53
CA GLN A 96 7.51 3.99 -6.43
C GLN A 96 7.58 2.94 -7.53
N SER A 97 8.76 2.33 -7.76
CA SER A 97 9.03 1.58 -8.99
C SER A 97 8.16 0.33 -9.12
N ASP A 98 8.03 -0.44 -8.04
CA ASP A 98 7.24 -1.66 -7.99
C ASP A 98 5.72 -1.34 -8.02
N LEU A 99 5.28 -0.37 -7.22
CA LEU A 99 3.87 0.04 -7.17
C LEU A 99 3.36 0.66 -8.48
N ARG A 100 4.17 1.48 -9.17
CA ARG A 100 3.81 2.00 -10.50
C ARG A 100 3.66 0.90 -11.54
N LEU A 101 4.54 -0.10 -11.50
CA LEU A 101 4.44 -1.23 -12.40
C LEU A 101 3.16 -2.03 -12.15
N LEU A 102 2.86 -2.33 -10.89
CA LEU A 102 1.66 -3.07 -10.49
C LEU A 102 0.38 -2.32 -10.87
N LEU A 103 0.35 -0.99 -10.65
CA LEU A 103 -0.82 -0.13 -10.89
C LEU A 103 -0.87 0.48 -12.30
N THR A 104 -0.02 0.01 -13.23
CA THR A 104 0.00 0.51 -14.61
C THR A 104 -1.38 0.32 -15.27
N GLY A 105 -1.96 1.42 -15.77
CA GLY A 105 -3.27 1.44 -16.43
C GLY A 105 -4.46 1.52 -15.46
N THR A 106 -4.21 1.69 -14.17
CA THR A 106 -5.25 1.90 -13.15
C THR A 106 -5.40 3.40 -12.80
N PRO A 107 -6.52 3.83 -12.21
CA PRO A 107 -6.71 5.23 -11.81
C PRO A 107 -5.97 5.61 -10.50
N VAL A 108 -5.28 4.66 -9.86
CA VAL A 108 -4.58 4.91 -8.58
C VAL A 108 -3.25 5.61 -8.84
N LEU A 109 -3.06 6.76 -8.21
CA LEU A 109 -1.81 7.52 -8.31
C LEU A 109 -0.76 6.97 -7.33
N VAL A 110 0.52 7.07 -7.69
CA VAL A 110 1.64 6.64 -6.83
C VAL A 110 2.59 7.81 -6.63
N GLU A 111 2.72 8.25 -5.38
CA GLU A 111 3.49 9.41 -4.96
C GLU A 111 4.59 9.06 -3.96
N GLN A 112 5.71 9.78 -4.06
CA GLN A 112 6.91 9.46 -3.29
C GLN A 112 6.81 10.15 -1.94
N ILE A 113 7.13 9.42 -0.88
CA ILE A 113 7.39 10.03 0.42
C ILE A 113 8.89 10.08 0.64
N GLY A 114 9.41 11.31 0.75
CA GLY A 114 10.77 11.59 1.22
C GLY A 114 10.95 11.27 2.69
#